data_AF-A0A534PK51-F1
#
_entry.id   AF-A0A534PK51-F1
#
_cell.length_a   1.000
_cell.length_b   1.000
_cell.length_c   1.000
_cell.angle_alpha   90.00
_cell.angle_beta   90.00
_cell.angle_gamma   90.00
#
_symmetry.space_group_name_H-M   'P 1'
#
loop_
_entity.id
_entity.type
_entity.pdbx_description
1 polymer ?
#
loop_
_entity_poly.entity_id
_entity_poly.type
_entity_poly.pdbx_seq_one_letter_code
_entity_poly.pdbx_strand_id
1 'polypeptide(L)'
;MNRLFLLRQALRRKAPSPLGALARGLIAGAAGAAAQSLFFKLTEKWRPEPTRLPRGEGKPEGDEVSNLEAVASRVGEGLMKRGPLSDEQRSRAGRVLHYLYGAAWGGLYGLVRESFRIPPQLFGALVWMTSENLLLPLFRVAAWPNRYKLREHRYALQAHFAYGAATAGAYAVLRDFGPIPLRAVPGLIALQAWAFLLRSPPARLWRRRQPWTRRIIDGVLVQKAALA
;
A
#
# COMPACT_ATOMS: atom_id res chain seq x y z
N MET A 1 -35.02 -23.83 24.55
CA MET A 1 -34.53 -23.41 23.22
C MET A 1 -33.68 -22.15 23.39
N ASN A 2 -32.39 -22.19 23.03
CA ASN A 2 -31.40 -21.19 23.47
C ASN A 2 -31.44 -19.92 22.57
N ARG A 3 -31.88 -18.77 23.11
CA ARG A 3 -32.04 -17.51 22.34
C ARG A 3 -30.74 -17.04 21.64
N LEU A 4 -29.59 -17.38 22.22
CA LEU A 4 -28.25 -17.18 21.64
C LEU A 4 -28.00 -17.97 20.34
N PHE A 5 -28.58 -19.16 20.21
CA PHE A 5 -28.46 -19.97 19.00
C PHE A 5 -29.28 -19.37 17.85
N LEU A 6 -30.50 -18.92 18.13
CA LEU A 6 -31.36 -18.25 17.15
C LEU A 6 -30.79 -16.89 16.72
N LEU A 7 -30.20 -16.11 17.64
CA LEU A 7 -29.47 -14.88 17.30
C LEU A 7 -28.25 -15.16 16.42
N ARG A 8 -27.47 -16.21 16.72
CA ARG A 8 -26.34 -16.63 15.87
C ARG A 8 -26.78 -17.12 14.50
N GLN A 9 -27.91 -17.81 14.39
CA GLN A 9 -28.50 -18.25 13.12
C GLN A 9 -29.08 -17.09 12.32
N ALA A 10 -29.78 -16.15 12.98
CA ALA A 10 -30.34 -14.96 12.35
C ALA A 10 -29.24 -13.98 11.88
N LEU A 11 -28.12 -13.94 12.58
CA LEU A 11 -26.91 -13.19 12.19
C LEU A 11 -25.98 -13.98 11.26
N ARG A 12 -26.31 -15.24 10.92
CA ARG A 12 -25.52 -16.07 10.00
C ARG A 12 -25.71 -15.55 8.58
N ARG A 13 -24.97 -14.49 8.25
CA ARG A 13 -24.95 -13.89 6.92
C ARG A 13 -24.59 -14.97 5.89
N LYS A 14 -25.30 -14.99 4.77
CA LYS A 14 -25.00 -15.90 3.66
C LYS A 14 -23.52 -15.75 3.28
N ALA A 15 -22.85 -16.87 3.05
CA ALA A 15 -21.48 -16.85 2.55
C ALA A 15 -21.45 -16.01 1.25
N PRO A 16 -20.43 -15.15 1.07
CA PRO A 16 -20.27 -14.41 -0.17
C PRO A 16 -20.15 -15.37 -1.36
N SER A 17 -20.64 -14.97 -2.53
CA SER A 17 -20.37 -15.70 -3.77
C SER A 17 -18.86 -15.74 -4.04
N PRO A 18 -18.35 -16.70 -4.84
CA PRO A 18 -16.92 -16.78 -5.17
C PRO A 18 -16.37 -15.47 -5.75
N LEU A 19 -17.12 -14.81 -6.64
CA LEU A 19 -16.74 -13.50 -7.19
C LEU A 19 -16.74 -12.40 -6.11
N GLY A 20 -17.70 -12.44 -5.19
CA GLY A 20 -17.75 -11.52 -4.05
C GLY A 20 -16.60 -11.74 -3.06
N ALA A 21 -16.16 -12.98 -2.86
CA ALA A 21 -15.01 -13.34 -2.04
C ALA A 21 -13.71 -12.87 -2.72
N LEU A 22 -13.57 -13.10 -4.02
CA LEU A 22 -12.43 -12.62 -4.81
C LEU A 22 -12.30 -11.10 -4.74
N ALA A 23 -13.37 -10.35 -5.02
CA ALA A 23 -13.33 -8.88 -5.03
C ALA A 23 -12.95 -8.30 -3.65
N ARG A 24 -13.53 -8.82 -2.57
CA ARG A 24 -13.16 -8.43 -1.20
C ARG A 24 -11.74 -8.82 -0.87
N GLY A 25 -11.31 -9.99 -1.33
CA GLY A 25 -9.95 -10.48 -1.22
C GLY A 25 -8.94 -9.55 -1.87
N LEU A 26 -9.19 -9.11 -3.11
CA LEU A 26 -8.32 -8.16 -3.82
C LEU A 26 -8.12 -6.86 -3.03
N ILE A 27 -9.22 -6.28 -2.52
CA ILE A 27 -9.17 -5.05 -1.70
C ILE A 27 -8.41 -5.31 -0.39
N ALA A 28 -8.68 -6.43 0.28
CA ALA A 28 -8.01 -6.81 1.52
C ALA A 28 -6.50 -7.07 1.32
N GLY A 29 -6.12 -7.63 0.18
CA GLY A 29 -4.73 -7.83 -0.22
C GLY A 29 -3.99 -6.52 -0.43
N ALA A 30 -4.63 -5.54 -1.10
CA ALA A 30 -4.08 -4.19 -1.24
C ALA A 30 -3.92 -3.49 0.13
N ALA A 31 -4.87 -3.68 1.05
CA ALA A 31 -4.76 -3.20 2.43
C ALA A 31 -3.59 -3.86 3.18
N GLY A 32 -3.39 -5.17 2.97
CA GLY A 32 -2.21 -5.90 3.45
C GLY A 32 -0.91 -5.32 2.94
N ALA A 33 -0.82 -5.04 1.64
CA ALA A 33 0.35 -4.41 1.03
C ALA A 33 0.63 -3.03 1.62
N ALA A 34 -0.40 -2.23 1.88
CA ALA A 34 -0.27 -0.94 2.57
C ALA A 34 0.29 -1.11 4.00
N ALA A 35 -0.22 -2.08 4.75
CA ALA A 35 0.25 -2.37 6.10
C ALA A 35 1.71 -2.83 6.11
N GLN A 36 2.12 -3.65 5.13
CA GLN A 36 3.51 -4.07 4.96
C GLN A 36 4.43 -2.88 4.61
N SER A 37 4.00 -1.98 3.73
CA SER A 37 4.73 -0.75 3.43
C SER A 37 4.87 0.14 4.66
N LEU A 38 3.81 0.26 5.46
CA LEU A 38 3.84 1.00 6.71
C LEU A 38 4.79 0.33 7.72
N PHE A 39 4.80 -0.99 7.82
CA PHE A 39 5.74 -1.73 8.66
C PHE A 39 7.18 -1.37 8.29
N PHE A 40 7.56 -1.46 7.01
CA PHE A 40 8.92 -1.11 6.59
C PHE A 40 9.27 0.34 6.91
N LYS A 41 8.33 1.27 6.65
CA LYS A 41 8.53 2.70 6.97
C LYS A 41 8.72 2.95 8.46
N LEU A 42 7.93 2.32 9.32
CA LEU A 42 8.00 2.52 10.77
C LEU A 42 9.21 1.82 11.41
N THR A 43 9.74 0.80 10.76
CA THR A 43 10.84 -0.03 11.28
C THR A 43 12.15 0.18 10.54
N GLU A 44 12.24 1.21 9.69
CA GLU A 44 13.40 1.51 8.85
C GLU A 44 14.71 1.57 9.64
N LYS A 45 14.68 2.21 10.82
CA LYS A 45 15.84 2.30 11.74
C LYS A 45 16.36 0.95 12.27
N TRP A 46 15.54 -0.11 12.20
CA TRP A 46 15.88 -1.46 12.66
C TRP A 46 16.11 -2.42 11.50
N ARG A 47 16.08 -1.91 10.27
CA ARG A 47 16.30 -2.72 9.08
C ARG A 47 17.72 -3.32 9.13
N PRO A 48 17.87 -4.64 8.93
CA PRO A 48 19.18 -5.26 8.88
C PRO A 48 19.99 -4.74 7.69
N GLU A 49 21.30 -4.64 7.87
CA GLU A 49 22.21 -4.25 6.79
C GLU A 49 22.12 -5.27 5.63
N PRO A 50 21.84 -4.80 4.40
CA PRO A 50 21.67 -5.68 3.23
C PRO A 50 22.86 -6.61 3.04
N THR A 51 22.60 -7.86 2.65
CA THR A 51 23.70 -8.74 2.21
C THR A 51 24.28 -8.26 0.89
N ARG A 52 25.61 -8.12 0.84
CA ARG A 52 26.35 -7.83 -0.38
C ARG A 52 26.46 -9.10 -1.21
N LEU A 53 25.92 -9.07 -2.42
CA LEU A 53 25.89 -10.20 -3.33
C LEU A 53 26.91 -9.99 -4.47
N PRO A 54 27.52 -11.05 -5.02
CA PRO A 54 28.38 -10.94 -6.19
C PRO A 54 27.65 -10.33 -7.41
N ARG A 55 28.41 -9.64 -8.27
CA ARG A 55 27.93 -9.06 -9.53
C ARG A 55 27.18 -10.11 -10.36
N GLY A 56 25.89 -9.85 -10.65
CA GLY A 56 25.03 -10.76 -11.42
C GLY A 56 24.19 -11.76 -10.59
N GLU A 57 24.47 -11.91 -9.29
CA GLU A 57 23.68 -12.76 -8.38
C GLU A 57 22.78 -11.92 -7.45
N GLY A 58 22.02 -10.97 -7.99
CA GLY A 58 21.16 -10.11 -7.16
C GLY A 58 20.52 -8.94 -7.89
N LYS A 59 20.10 -7.93 -7.11
CA LYS A 59 19.59 -6.66 -7.62
C LYS A 59 20.58 -6.04 -8.62
N PRO A 60 20.12 -5.37 -9.69
CA PRO A 60 21.01 -4.65 -10.60
C PRO A 60 21.97 -3.76 -9.80
N GLU A 61 23.27 -3.89 -10.02
CA GLU A 61 24.27 -3.10 -9.32
C GLU A 61 24.03 -1.60 -9.54
N GLY A 62 24.00 -0.84 -8.45
CA GLY A 62 24.04 0.62 -8.49
C GLY A 62 23.11 1.29 -7.50
N ASP A 63 21.94 0.73 -7.21
CA ASP A 63 20.89 1.43 -6.47
C ASP A 63 20.21 0.51 -5.46
N GLU A 64 19.70 1.09 -4.36
CA GLU A 64 18.85 0.41 -3.37
C GLU A 64 17.46 0.03 -3.94
N VAL A 65 17.42 -0.44 -5.19
CA VAL A 65 16.22 -0.75 -5.95
C VAL A 65 15.41 -1.80 -5.21
N SER A 66 14.11 -1.57 -5.00
CA SER A 66 13.25 -2.63 -4.44
C SER A 66 13.10 -3.79 -5.44
N ASN A 67 12.86 -5.01 -4.96
CA ASN A 67 12.69 -6.17 -5.85
C ASN A 67 11.59 -5.91 -6.91
N LEU A 68 10.57 -5.13 -6.59
CA LEU A 68 9.47 -4.80 -7.48
C LEU A 68 9.81 -3.71 -8.50
N GLU A 69 10.72 -2.80 -8.17
CA GLU A 69 11.29 -1.87 -9.15
C GLU A 69 12.12 -2.64 -10.18
N ALA A 70 12.88 -3.67 -9.76
CA ALA A 70 13.58 -4.55 -10.68
C ALA A 70 12.63 -5.36 -11.58
N VAL A 71 11.50 -5.86 -11.04
CA VAL A 71 10.44 -6.46 -11.88
C VAL A 71 9.88 -5.45 -12.86
N ALA A 72 9.57 -4.23 -12.40
CA ALA A 72 9.02 -3.18 -13.24
C ALA A 72 9.93 -2.82 -14.41
N SER A 73 11.24 -2.66 -14.17
CA SER A 73 12.22 -2.43 -15.22
C SER A 73 12.24 -3.57 -16.22
N ARG A 74 12.28 -4.83 -15.76
CA ARG A 74 12.29 -5.99 -16.66
C ARG A 74 11.02 -6.13 -17.50
N VAL A 75 9.85 -5.85 -16.92
CA VAL A 75 8.58 -5.87 -17.65
C VAL A 75 8.53 -4.71 -18.66
N GLY A 76 8.96 -3.51 -18.29
CA GLY A 76 8.96 -2.33 -19.16
C GLY A 76 9.96 -2.45 -20.32
N GLU A 77 11.20 -2.78 -20.00
CA GLU A 77 12.33 -2.85 -20.94
C GLU A 77 12.27 -4.13 -21.80
N GLY A 78 11.95 -5.28 -21.19
CA GLY A 78 11.94 -6.58 -21.87
C GLY A 78 10.62 -6.92 -22.55
N LEU A 79 9.48 -6.72 -21.87
CA LEU A 79 8.17 -7.18 -22.35
C LEU A 79 7.44 -6.12 -23.19
N MET A 80 7.51 -4.85 -22.78
CA MET A 80 6.83 -3.75 -23.47
C MET A 80 7.70 -3.04 -24.51
N LYS A 81 8.99 -3.41 -24.63
CA LYS A 81 10.00 -2.74 -25.46
C LYS A 81 10.03 -1.21 -25.28
N ARG A 82 9.64 -0.73 -24.10
CA ARG A 82 9.76 0.69 -23.76
C ARG A 82 11.22 0.91 -23.37
N GLY A 83 11.78 2.05 -23.78
CA GLY A 83 13.15 2.42 -23.41
C GLY A 83 13.37 2.42 -21.89
N PRO A 84 14.62 2.58 -21.43
CA PRO A 84 14.96 2.52 -20.01
C PRO A 84 14.07 3.48 -19.20
N LEU A 85 13.44 2.96 -18.15
CA LEU A 85 12.59 3.76 -17.26
C LEU A 85 13.47 4.69 -16.43
N SER A 86 13.04 5.94 -16.23
CA SER A 86 13.67 6.83 -15.25
C SER A 86 13.47 6.31 -13.82
N ASP A 87 14.30 6.72 -12.88
CA ASP A 87 14.22 6.25 -11.48
C ASP A 87 12.86 6.52 -10.84
N GLU A 88 12.27 7.67 -11.15
CA GLU A 88 10.93 8.00 -10.68
C GLU A 88 9.85 7.09 -11.30
N GLN A 89 9.98 6.74 -12.58
CA GLN A 89 9.07 5.80 -13.25
C GLN A 89 9.23 4.38 -12.69
N ARG A 90 10.47 3.94 -12.46
CA ARG A 90 10.76 2.64 -11.81
C ARG A 90 10.12 2.57 -10.44
N SER A 91 10.32 3.59 -9.61
CA SER A 91 9.75 3.62 -8.25
C SER A 91 8.22 3.64 -8.24
N ARG A 92 7.59 4.43 -9.13
CA ARG A 92 6.13 4.41 -9.29
C ARG A 92 5.63 3.05 -9.75
N ALA A 93 6.27 2.43 -10.73
CA ALA A 93 5.89 1.13 -11.25
C ALA A 93 6.10 0.01 -10.22
N GLY A 94 7.20 0.04 -9.46
CA GLY A 94 7.46 -0.88 -8.36
C GLY A 94 6.39 -0.79 -7.27
N ARG A 95 5.96 0.42 -6.89
CA ARG A 95 4.84 0.62 -5.97
C ARG A 95 3.52 0.06 -6.53
N VAL A 96 3.21 0.30 -7.80
CA VAL A 96 2.00 -0.24 -8.42
C VAL A 96 2.02 -1.78 -8.41
N LEU A 97 3.14 -2.39 -8.80
CA LEU A 97 3.30 -3.84 -8.75
C LEU A 97 3.17 -4.39 -7.33
N HIS A 98 3.67 -3.68 -6.31
CA HIS A 98 3.51 -4.06 -4.90
C HIS A 98 2.04 -4.24 -4.51
N TYR A 99 1.23 -3.23 -4.83
CA TYR A 99 -0.20 -3.26 -4.52
C TYR A 99 -0.95 -4.29 -5.35
N LEU A 100 -0.64 -4.44 -6.64
CA LEU A 100 -1.27 -5.44 -7.50
C LEU A 100 -0.93 -6.86 -7.05
N TYR A 101 0.33 -7.11 -6.72
CA TYR A 101 0.79 -8.40 -6.23
C TYR A 101 0.16 -8.75 -4.87
N GLY A 102 0.16 -7.79 -3.94
CA GLY A 102 -0.54 -7.94 -2.66
C GLY A 102 -2.04 -8.15 -2.83
N ALA A 103 -2.69 -7.45 -3.76
CA ALA A 103 -4.10 -7.65 -4.09
C ALA A 103 -4.35 -9.06 -4.63
N ALA A 104 -3.53 -9.55 -5.57
CA ALA A 104 -3.67 -10.89 -6.13
C ALA A 104 -3.62 -11.98 -5.03
N TRP A 105 -2.66 -11.90 -4.11
CA TRP A 105 -2.59 -12.78 -2.95
C TRP A 105 -3.81 -12.66 -2.03
N GLY A 106 -4.32 -11.45 -1.81
CA GLY A 106 -5.55 -11.24 -1.07
C GLY A 106 -6.78 -11.85 -1.76
N GLY A 107 -6.83 -11.82 -3.10
CA GLY A 107 -7.86 -12.48 -3.89
C GLY A 107 -7.88 -13.98 -3.64
N LEU A 108 -6.71 -14.62 -3.69
CA LEU A 108 -6.55 -16.04 -3.32
C LEU A 108 -6.96 -16.30 -1.87
N TYR A 109 -6.55 -15.43 -0.94
CA TYR A 109 -6.98 -15.52 0.45
C TYR A 109 -8.51 -15.49 0.56
N GLY A 110 -9.18 -14.56 -0.10
CA GLY A 110 -10.64 -14.44 -0.06
C GLY A 110 -11.34 -15.71 -0.55
N LEU A 111 -10.90 -16.26 -1.68
CA LEU A 111 -11.44 -17.51 -2.23
C LEU A 111 -11.26 -18.70 -1.28
N VAL A 112 -10.05 -18.87 -0.73
CA VAL A 112 -9.73 -19.99 0.16
C VAL A 112 -10.39 -19.83 1.53
N ARG A 113 -10.50 -18.60 2.05
CA ARG A 113 -11.04 -18.29 3.38
C ARG A 113 -12.50 -18.71 3.55
N GLU A 114 -13.27 -18.75 2.47
CA GLU A 114 -14.66 -19.23 2.49
C GLU A 114 -14.77 -20.74 2.68
N SER A 115 -13.76 -21.51 2.27
CA SER A 115 -13.70 -22.97 2.43
C SER A 115 -12.94 -23.39 3.68
N PHE A 116 -11.84 -22.71 4.01
CA PHE A 116 -10.94 -23.07 5.11
C PHE A 116 -10.51 -21.84 5.91
N ARG A 117 -10.48 -21.97 7.24
CA ARG A 117 -9.92 -20.91 8.10
C ARG A 117 -8.42 -21.07 8.20
N ILE A 118 -7.69 -20.16 7.55
CA ILE A 118 -6.24 -20.06 7.66
C ILE A 118 -5.89 -18.98 8.71
N PRO A 119 -5.00 -19.27 9.68
CA PRO A 119 -4.47 -18.24 10.59
C PRO A 119 -3.78 -17.12 9.80
N PRO A 120 -3.99 -15.83 10.14
CA PRO A 120 -3.39 -14.72 9.39
C PRO A 120 -1.86 -14.79 9.28
N GLN A 121 -1.20 -15.29 10.33
CA GLN A 121 0.25 -15.45 10.39
C GLN A 121 0.73 -16.55 9.44
N LEU A 122 -0.01 -17.68 9.37
CA LEU A 122 0.30 -18.77 8.45
C LEU A 122 0.14 -18.31 7.00
N PHE A 123 -0.92 -17.57 6.71
CA PHE A 123 -1.10 -16.98 5.38
C PHE A 123 0.06 -16.03 5.03
N GLY A 124 0.43 -15.12 5.93
CA GLY A 124 1.59 -14.24 5.75
C GLY A 124 2.89 -15.01 5.52
N ALA A 125 3.15 -16.06 6.31
CA ALA A 125 4.33 -16.93 6.15
C ALA A 125 4.36 -17.64 4.79
N LEU A 126 3.21 -18.12 4.31
CA LEU A 126 3.11 -18.76 2.98
C LEU A 126 3.40 -17.76 1.87
N VAL A 127 2.88 -16.54 1.97
CA VAL A 127 3.18 -15.47 1.01
C VAL A 127 4.67 -15.14 1.05
N TRP A 128 5.27 -14.98 2.23
CA TRP A 128 6.71 -14.75 2.37
C TRP A 128 7.54 -15.87 1.75
N MET A 129 7.25 -17.12 2.10
CA MET A 129 7.97 -18.29 1.60
C MET A 129 7.86 -18.36 0.07
N THR A 130 6.66 -18.26 -0.46
CA THR A 130 6.43 -18.37 -1.91
C THR A 130 7.03 -17.19 -2.67
N SER A 131 6.89 -15.97 -2.17
CA SER A 131 7.32 -14.77 -2.88
C SER A 131 8.84 -14.60 -2.81
N GLU A 132 9.39 -14.51 -1.60
CA GLU A 132 10.80 -14.16 -1.37
C GLU A 132 11.73 -15.34 -1.60
N ASN A 133 11.31 -16.56 -1.28
CA ASN A 133 12.20 -17.73 -1.28
C ASN A 133 12.05 -18.61 -2.52
N LEU A 134 11.01 -18.38 -3.35
CA LEU A 134 10.76 -19.17 -4.56
C LEU A 134 10.58 -18.29 -5.80
N LEU A 135 9.57 -17.44 -5.85
CA LEU A 135 9.22 -16.69 -7.07
C LEU A 135 10.29 -15.67 -7.44
N LEU A 136 10.73 -14.81 -6.50
CA LEU A 136 11.74 -13.80 -6.80
C LEU A 136 13.08 -14.41 -7.28
N PRO A 137 13.62 -15.48 -6.65
CA PRO A 137 14.80 -16.19 -7.17
C PRO A 137 14.55 -16.84 -8.53
N LEU A 138 13.39 -17.49 -8.72
CA LEU A 138 13.06 -18.19 -9.97
C LEU A 138 12.99 -17.22 -11.16
N PHE A 139 12.46 -16.02 -10.94
CA PHE A 139 12.46 -14.94 -11.94
C PHE A 139 13.75 -14.12 -11.96
N ARG A 140 14.79 -14.56 -11.23
CA ARG A 140 16.12 -13.94 -11.11
C ARG A 140 16.07 -12.50 -10.61
N VAL A 141 15.03 -12.10 -9.90
CA VAL A 141 14.82 -10.73 -9.38
C VAL A 141 15.61 -10.55 -8.08
N ALA A 142 15.74 -11.64 -7.32
CA ALA A 142 16.54 -11.74 -6.11
C ALA A 142 17.48 -12.96 -6.21
N ALA A 143 18.46 -13.06 -5.31
CA ALA A 143 19.27 -14.26 -5.16
C ALA A 143 18.48 -15.39 -4.48
N TRP A 144 19.02 -16.61 -4.50
CA TRP A 144 18.45 -17.71 -3.72
C TRP A 144 18.56 -17.44 -2.20
N PRO A 145 17.61 -17.95 -1.39
CA PRO A 145 17.44 -17.55 0.01
C PRO A 145 18.64 -17.90 0.91
N ASN A 146 19.43 -18.91 0.55
CA ASN A 146 20.66 -19.28 1.25
C ASN A 146 21.78 -18.22 1.16
N ARG A 147 21.64 -17.21 0.28
CA ARG A 147 22.59 -16.11 0.15
C ARG A 147 22.33 -14.95 1.11
N TYR A 148 21.15 -14.86 1.72
CA TYR A 148 20.79 -13.75 2.62
C TYR A 148 21.01 -14.10 4.10
N LYS A 149 21.30 -13.09 4.93
CA LYS A 149 21.47 -13.27 6.38
C LYS A 149 20.15 -13.69 7.02
N LEU A 150 20.22 -14.50 8.07
CA LEU A 150 19.03 -14.90 8.86
C LEU A 150 18.23 -13.70 9.40
N ARG A 151 18.90 -12.58 9.70
CA ARG A 151 18.23 -11.35 10.16
C ARG A 151 17.35 -10.73 9.08
N GLU A 152 17.74 -10.79 7.80
CA GLU A 152 16.94 -10.31 6.68
C GLU A 152 15.69 -11.16 6.50
N HIS A 153 15.83 -12.49 6.56
CA HIS A 153 14.70 -13.42 6.52
C HIS A 153 13.68 -13.15 7.62
N ARG A 154 14.15 -12.99 8.85
CA ARG A 154 13.28 -12.68 10.01
C ARG A 154 12.57 -11.35 9.85
N TYR A 155 13.27 -10.32 9.39
CA TYR A 155 12.71 -8.99 9.17
C TYR A 155 11.64 -9.01 8.05
N ALA A 156 11.93 -9.69 6.95
CA ALA A 156 10.97 -9.88 5.85
C ALA A 156 9.73 -10.67 6.32
N LEU A 157 9.91 -11.74 7.10
CA LEU A 157 8.80 -12.54 7.64
C LEU A 157 7.89 -11.71 8.55
N GLN A 158 8.45 -10.86 9.41
CA GLN A 158 7.67 -9.96 10.27
C GLN A 158 6.79 -9.00 9.45
N ALA A 159 7.34 -8.44 8.37
CA ALA A 159 6.59 -7.58 7.45
C ALA A 159 5.42 -8.35 6.81
N HIS A 160 5.63 -9.63 6.48
CA HIS A 160 4.58 -10.49 5.93
C HIS A 160 3.54 -10.94 6.97
N PHE A 161 3.89 -10.99 8.26
CA PHE A 161 2.88 -11.13 9.32
C PHE A 161 1.99 -9.90 9.40
N ALA A 162 2.54 -8.70 9.25
CA ALA A 162 1.74 -7.48 9.17
C ALA A 162 0.81 -7.51 7.96
N TYR A 163 1.31 -7.94 6.79
CA TYR A 163 0.50 -8.18 5.59
C TYR A 163 -0.66 -9.16 5.87
N GLY A 164 -0.35 -10.36 6.36
CA GLY A 164 -1.35 -11.41 6.58
C GLY A 164 -2.42 -11.01 7.60
N ALA A 165 -2.01 -10.36 8.70
CA ALA A 165 -2.93 -9.82 9.70
C ALA A 165 -3.86 -8.74 9.12
N ALA A 166 -3.31 -7.78 8.37
CA ALA A 166 -4.09 -6.71 7.77
C ALA A 166 -5.03 -7.22 6.68
N THR A 167 -4.60 -8.15 5.82
CA THR A 167 -5.46 -8.80 4.83
C THR A 167 -6.59 -9.58 5.47
N ALA A 168 -6.29 -10.40 6.48
CA ALA A 168 -7.31 -11.16 7.18
C ALA A 168 -8.33 -10.25 7.88
N GLY A 169 -7.86 -9.19 8.54
CA GLY A 169 -8.70 -8.20 9.21
C GLY A 169 -9.56 -7.41 8.23
N ALA A 170 -8.98 -6.87 7.17
CA ALA A 170 -9.70 -6.14 6.14
C ALA A 170 -10.74 -7.02 5.44
N TYR A 171 -10.39 -8.28 5.13
CA TYR A 171 -11.34 -9.22 4.55
C TYR A 171 -12.51 -9.51 5.50
N ALA A 172 -12.23 -9.75 6.80
CA ALA A 172 -13.26 -9.96 7.80
C ALA A 172 -14.20 -8.75 7.88
N VAL A 173 -13.67 -7.53 7.90
CA VAL A 173 -14.48 -6.30 7.88
C VAL A 173 -15.35 -6.21 6.61
N LEU A 174 -14.77 -6.44 5.43
CA LEU A 174 -15.51 -6.37 4.15
C LEU A 174 -16.55 -7.49 3.99
N ARG A 175 -16.30 -8.64 4.60
CA ARG A 175 -17.22 -9.77 4.65
C ARG A 175 -18.36 -9.50 5.63
N ASP A 176 -18.02 -9.08 6.84
CA ASP A 176 -18.95 -8.98 7.97
C ASP A 176 -19.72 -7.68 8.01
N PHE A 177 -19.23 -6.60 7.37
CA PHE A 177 -19.96 -5.34 7.20
C PHE A 177 -20.50 -5.16 5.78
N GLY A 178 -20.18 -6.07 4.85
CA GLY A 178 -20.57 -5.98 3.45
C GLY A 178 -19.81 -4.85 2.72
N PRO A 179 -20.19 -4.47 1.49
CA PRO A 179 -19.81 -3.14 1.01
C PRO A 179 -20.31 -2.16 2.07
N ILE A 180 -19.45 -1.26 2.56
CA ILE A 180 -19.90 -0.07 3.30
C ILE A 180 -21.17 0.37 2.58
N PRO A 181 -22.34 0.40 3.25
CA PRO A 181 -23.59 0.63 2.54
C PRO A 181 -23.32 1.89 1.73
N LEU A 182 -23.60 1.89 0.43
CA LEU A 182 -23.37 3.07 -0.41
C LEU A 182 -24.04 4.34 0.22
N ARG A 183 -24.98 4.13 1.15
CA ARG A 183 -25.57 5.12 2.07
C ARG A 183 -24.60 5.79 3.06
N ALA A 184 -23.52 5.15 3.48
CA ALA A 184 -22.49 5.70 4.35
C ALA A 184 -21.35 6.39 3.57
N VAL A 185 -21.25 6.19 2.26
CA VAL A 185 -20.29 6.90 1.39
C VAL A 185 -20.52 8.42 1.43
N PRO A 186 -21.77 8.95 1.34
CA PRO A 186 -22.03 10.38 1.57
C PRO A 186 -21.57 10.86 2.95
N GLY A 187 -21.75 10.05 4.00
CA GLY A 187 -21.31 10.37 5.36
C GLY A 187 -19.79 10.44 5.49
N LEU A 188 -19.06 9.52 4.86
CA LEU A 188 -17.60 9.53 4.82
C LEU A 188 -17.05 10.69 3.99
N ILE A 189 -17.66 11.00 2.84
CA ILE A 189 -17.32 12.19 2.03
C ILE A 189 -17.57 13.46 2.83
N ALA A 190 -18.71 13.56 3.53
CA ALA A 190 -19.03 14.70 4.38
C ALA A 190 -18.03 14.84 5.55
N LEU A 191 -17.66 13.75 6.20
CA LEU A 191 -16.67 13.75 7.28
C LEU A 191 -15.28 14.17 6.78
N GLN A 192 -14.90 13.74 5.58
CA GLN A 192 -13.63 14.05 4.95
C GLN A 192 -13.59 15.50 4.43
N ALA A 193 -14.69 16.01 3.89
CA ALA A 193 -14.87 17.42 3.54
C ALA A 193 -14.83 18.31 4.78
N TRP A 194 -15.50 17.90 5.86
CA TRP A 194 -15.46 18.58 7.15
C TRP A 194 -14.03 18.63 7.74
N ALA A 195 -13.32 17.50 7.74
CA ALA A 195 -11.93 17.43 8.18
C ALA A 195 -10.99 18.29 7.30
N PHE A 196 -11.25 18.36 5.99
CA PHE A 196 -10.51 19.23 5.07
C PHE A 196 -10.77 20.72 5.37
N LEU A 197 -12.02 21.10 5.65
CA LEU A 197 -12.39 22.46 6.05
C LEU A 197 -11.74 22.85 7.39
N LEU A 198 -11.71 21.94 8.38
CA LEU A 198 -11.05 22.17 9.66
C LEU A 198 -9.52 22.28 9.56
N ARG A 199 -8.90 21.54 8.63
CA ARG A 199 -7.44 21.60 8.39
C ARG A 199 -7.03 22.77 7.49
N SER A 200 -7.96 23.34 6.74
CA SER A 200 -7.72 24.53 5.94
C SER A 200 -7.87 25.76 6.82
N PRO A 201 -6.78 26.48 7.17
CA PRO A 201 -6.90 27.66 8.00
C PRO A 201 -7.79 28.69 7.28
N PRO A 202 -8.77 29.33 7.96
CA PRO A 202 -9.65 30.33 7.35
C PRO A 202 -8.90 31.56 6.79
N ALA A 203 -7.60 31.66 7.05
CA ALA A 203 -6.75 32.78 6.67
C ALA A 203 -6.43 32.91 5.16
N ARG A 204 -6.58 31.86 4.33
CA ARG A 204 -6.25 31.97 2.89
C ARG A 204 -7.31 32.67 2.05
N LEU A 205 -8.58 32.66 2.46
CA LEU A 205 -9.65 33.38 1.76
C LEU A 205 -9.69 34.87 2.13
N TRP A 206 -9.09 35.28 3.24
CA TRP A 206 -9.02 36.70 3.65
C TRP A 206 -7.76 37.45 3.18
N ARG A 207 -6.72 36.76 2.70
CA ARG A 207 -5.48 37.39 2.23
C ARG A 207 -5.52 37.93 0.79
N ARG A 208 -6.70 38.16 0.22
CA ARG A 208 -6.88 38.71 -1.15
C ARG A 208 -7.77 39.95 -1.25
N ARG A 209 -7.97 40.68 -0.15
CA ARG A 209 -8.44 42.09 -0.20
C ARG A 209 -7.44 42.99 0.52
N GLN A 210 -6.29 43.23 -0.10
CA GLN A 210 -5.64 44.51 0.17
C GLN A 210 -6.47 45.59 -0.54
N PRO A 211 -6.94 46.62 0.17
CA PRO A 211 -7.65 47.72 -0.45
C PRO A 211 -6.70 48.40 -1.45
N TRP A 212 -7.22 48.68 -2.66
CA TRP A 212 -6.49 49.34 -3.75
C TRP A 212 -5.78 50.63 -3.33
N THR A 213 -6.20 51.26 -2.24
CA THR A 213 -5.64 52.49 -1.69
C THR A 213 -4.17 52.38 -1.25
N ARG A 214 -3.68 51.21 -0.81
CA ARG A 214 -2.26 51.06 -0.44
C ARG A 214 -1.32 51.05 -1.66
N ARG A 215 -1.75 50.52 -2.81
CA ARG A 215 -0.91 50.49 -4.02
C ARG A 215 -0.64 51.87 -4.61
N ILE A 216 -1.55 52.83 -4.40
CA ILE A 216 -1.39 54.20 -4.93
C ILE A 216 -0.42 55.00 -4.05
N ILE A 217 -0.50 54.84 -2.73
CA ILE A 217 0.36 55.58 -1.78
C ILE A 217 1.82 55.14 -1.92
N ASP A 218 2.07 53.83 -2.05
CA ASP A 218 3.42 53.29 -2.21
C ASP A 218 4.04 53.70 -3.57
N GLY A 219 3.23 53.85 -4.62
CA GLY A 219 3.70 54.32 -5.93
C GLY A 219 4.11 55.80 -5.96
N VAL A 220 3.40 56.67 -5.25
CA VAL A 220 3.70 58.11 -5.20
C VAL A 220 4.93 58.42 -4.34
N LEU A 221 5.15 57.65 -3.27
CA LEU A 221 6.34 57.82 -2.41
C LEU A 221 7.64 57.40 -3.10
N VAL A 222 7.61 56.33 -3.90
CA VAL A 222 8.79 55.89 -4.68
C VAL A 222 9.15 56.91 -5.76
N GLN A 223 8.16 57.56 -6.38
CA GLN A 223 8.41 58.54 -7.44
C GLN A 223 9.02 59.86 -6.90
N LYS A 224 8.68 60.26 -5.66
CA LYS A 224 9.30 61.44 -5.01
C LYS A 224 10.74 61.19 -4.54
N ALA A 225 11.08 59.96 -4.17
CA ALA A 225 12.44 59.62 -3.76
C ALA A 225 13.43 59.48 -4.94
N ALA A 226 12.93 59.35 -6.18
CA ALA A 226 13.76 59.26 -7.39
C ALA A 226 14.05 60.64 -8.04
N LEU A 227 13.46 61.72 -7.50
CA LEU A 227 13.60 63.10 -8.03
C LEU A 227 14.22 64.07 -7.00
N ALA A 228 14.78 63.55 -5.91
CA ALA A 228 15.59 64.28 -4.93
C ALA A 228 17.00 63.68 -4.92
#